data_AF-A0A1Y9G8J1-F1
#
_entry.id   AF-A0A1Y9G8J1-F1
#
_cell.length_a   1.000
_cell.length_b   1.000
_cell.length_c   1.000
_cell.angle_alpha   90.00
_cell.angle_beta   90.00
_cell.angle_gamma   90.00
#
_symmetry.space_group_name_H-M   'P 1'
#
loop_
_entity.id
_entity.type
_entity.pdbx_description
1 polymer ?
#
loop_
_entity_poly.entity_id
_entity_poly.type
_entity_poly.pdbx_seq_one_letter_code
_entity_poly.pdbx_strand_id
1 'polypeptide(L)'
;MAVRWFFLLKVFSGLAAVAASPIGCSIRHNLPIVSDRQPFPSMYSIVRDRTREQLSPVARYEEVCIIASVTAGTLSIRRTFPAHRTIELFHPMIPFFGPNLFARLNATTVSLELRKGSISELYFGSANHLESLKISDIGLGTFNVVPETNSILRALAIHDRQLSTITPNIRYLEELQLLDLSGCSLTVFQLELVKPMRWLTALNLAENQLELIDTGDDAIVLPELLMFDVQLNRLQEIDRFPEVFPGLKFTRLTQNDWQCEWVGRVRATIWTQNITVLGSDFGCGTRPNNGGLCCTPAERAEERIAITKTMLSVLAELEPSVSSREPNREDSSTGSPLLTVKVFENDTIEGVIGVEMQNVGVYLQEPVRVA
;
A
#
# COMPACT_ATOMS: atom_id res chain seq x y z
N MET A 1 74.85 -26.97 -45.86
CA MET A 1 73.70 -26.25 -46.45
C MET A 1 72.49 -26.50 -45.57
N ALA A 2 71.90 -25.43 -45.05
CA ALA A 2 70.71 -25.43 -44.20
C ALA A 2 69.47 -25.92 -44.96
N VAL A 3 68.49 -26.50 -44.26
CA VAL A 3 67.11 -25.97 -44.16
C VAL A 3 66.48 -26.45 -42.84
N ARG A 4 65.79 -25.51 -42.20
CA ARG A 4 65.18 -25.49 -40.87
C ARG A 4 64.02 -26.49 -40.69
N TRP A 5 63.98 -27.13 -39.52
CA TRP A 5 62.79 -27.77 -38.98
C TRP A 5 61.96 -26.74 -38.21
N PHE A 6 60.70 -26.55 -38.59
CA PHE A 6 59.74 -25.73 -37.85
C PHE A 6 59.26 -26.51 -36.61
N PHE A 7 59.60 -26.00 -35.42
CA PHE A 7 58.98 -26.41 -34.16
C PHE A 7 57.61 -25.73 -34.03
N LEU A 8 56.54 -26.52 -34.06
CA LEU A 8 55.24 -26.13 -33.50
C LEU A 8 55.24 -26.47 -32.01
N LEU A 9 55.67 -25.52 -31.17
CA LEU A 9 55.39 -25.58 -29.74
C LEU A 9 53.90 -25.26 -29.52
N LYS A 10 53.12 -26.30 -29.21
CA LYS A 10 51.83 -26.12 -28.51
C LYS A 10 52.12 -25.54 -27.13
N VAL A 11 51.98 -24.23 -26.99
CA VAL A 11 51.83 -23.58 -25.69
C VAL A 11 50.42 -23.89 -25.20
N PHE A 12 50.26 -24.97 -24.45
CA PHE A 12 49.11 -25.13 -23.57
C PHE A 12 49.31 -24.17 -22.39
N SER A 13 48.84 -22.93 -22.53
CA SER A 13 48.63 -22.05 -21.39
C SER A 13 47.42 -22.58 -20.63
N GLY A 14 47.69 -23.35 -19.58
CA GLY A 14 46.70 -23.64 -18.55
C GLY A 14 46.28 -22.33 -17.88
N LEU A 15 45.21 -21.71 -18.39
CA LEU A 15 44.39 -20.80 -17.62
C LEU A 15 43.73 -21.64 -16.53
N ALA A 16 44.42 -21.81 -15.41
CA ALA A 16 43.77 -22.21 -14.17
C ALA A 16 42.64 -21.20 -13.94
N ALA A 17 41.39 -21.66 -14.05
CA ALA A 17 40.25 -20.92 -13.57
C ALA A 17 40.48 -20.71 -12.08
N VAL A 18 41.03 -19.55 -11.70
CA VAL A 18 41.12 -19.11 -10.31
C VAL A 18 39.67 -18.97 -9.87
N ALA A 19 39.16 -20.00 -9.19
CA ALA A 19 37.82 -20.04 -8.67
C ALA A 19 37.61 -18.75 -7.86
N ALA A 20 36.54 -18.03 -8.18
CA ALA A 20 36.11 -16.87 -7.43
C ALA A 20 35.92 -17.29 -5.96
N SER A 21 36.71 -16.76 -5.04
CA SER A 21 36.51 -17.04 -3.61
C SER A 21 35.19 -16.39 -3.18
N PRO A 22 34.21 -17.15 -2.65
CA PRO A 22 32.94 -16.60 -2.25
C PRO A 22 33.13 -15.62 -1.08
N ILE A 23 32.27 -14.61 -1.01
CA ILE A 23 32.19 -13.72 0.15
C ILE A 23 31.79 -14.58 1.36
N GLY A 24 32.55 -14.46 2.44
CA GLY A 24 32.27 -15.18 3.68
C GLY A 24 30.96 -14.73 4.30
N CYS A 25 30.21 -15.68 4.84
CA CYS A 25 29.03 -15.37 5.63
C CYS A 25 29.46 -14.82 7.00
N SER A 26 29.10 -13.58 7.34
CA SER A 26 29.46 -12.97 8.62
C SER A 26 28.69 -13.62 9.77
N ILE A 27 27.40 -13.86 9.58
CA ILE A 27 26.52 -14.51 10.55
C ILE A 27 25.64 -15.49 9.80
N ARG A 28 25.56 -16.73 10.28
CA ARG A 28 24.55 -17.71 9.87
C ARG A 28 23.51 -17.79 10.96
N HIS A 29 22.25 -17.60 10.60
CA HIS A 29 21.18 -17.64 11.57
C HIS A 29 19.98 -18.42 11.00
N ASN A 30 19.44 -19.31 11.82
CA ASN A 30 18.23 -20.06 11.50
C ASN A 30 17.04 -19.21 11.88
N LEU A 31 16.37 -18.64 10.89
CA LEU A 31 15.14 -17.89 11.12
C LEU A 31 13.94 -18.79 10.92
N PRO A 32 12.90 -18.67 11.76
CA PRO A 32 11.68 -19.39 11.51
C PRO A 32 11.17 -19.02 10.11
N ILE A 33 10.74 -20.01 9.33
CA ILE A 33 10.18 -19.84 7.98
C ILE A 33 8.88 -18.99 8.02
N VAL A 34 8.39 -18.66 9.23
CA VAL A 34 7.14 -17.96 9.46
C VAL A 34 7.36 -16.76 10.40
N SER A 35 6.96 -15.58 9.90
CA SER A 35 6.57 -14.33 10.60
C SER A 35 7.55 -13.13 10.64
N ASP A 36 8.84 -13.28 10.91
CA ASP A 36 9.64 -12.10 11.34
C ASP A 36 10.36 -11.29 10.25
N ARG A 37 10.20 -11.64 8.97
CA ARG A 37 10.79 -10.88 7.85
C ARG A 37 9.81 -10.57 6.73
N GLN A 38 8.50 -10.58 6.99
CA GLN A 38 7.52 -10.22 5.95
C GLN A 38 7.06 -8.78 6.14
N PRO A 39 7.02 -7.97 5.07
CA PRO A 39 6.42 -6.64 5.15
C PRO A 39 4.93 -6.68 5.53
N PHE A 40 4.29 -7.86 5.41
CA PHE A 40 2.89 -8.10 5.77
C PHE A 40 2.71 -9.38 6.58
N PRO A 41 2.91 -9.32 7.90
CA PRO A 41 2.72 -10.48 8.77
C PRO A 41 1.29 -11.07 8.72
N SER A 42 0.28 -10.28 8.32
CA SER A 42 -1.13 -10.67 8.40
C SER A 42 -1.67 -11.49 7.21
N MET A 43 -0.94 -11.69 6.12
CA MET A 43 -1.52 -12.21 4.86
C MET A 43 -0.87 -13.43 4.23
N TYR A 44 0.16 -14.02 4.84
CA TYR A 44 0.65 -15.30 4.35
C TYR A 44 -0.45 -16.39 4.35
N SER A 45 -1.50 -16.26 5.19
CA SER A 45 -2.66 -17.17 5.20
C SER A 45 -3.57 -17.04 3.97
N ILE A 46 -3.78 -15.82 3.45
CA ILE A 46 -4.71 -15.57 2.32
C ILE A 46 -4.06 -15.92 0.98
N VAL A 47 -2.76 -15.65 0.81
CA VAL A 47 -2.01 -16.01 -0.40
C VAL A 47 -1.73 -17.52 -0.45
N ARG A 48 -1.49 -18.18 0.69
CA ARG A 48 -1.33 -19.65 0.75
C ARG A 48 -2.59 -20.43 0.36
N ASP A 49 -3.78 -19.90 0.61
CA ASP A 49 -5.01 -20.67 0.36
C ASP A 49 -5.22 -20.98 -1.14
N ARG A 50 -4.53 -20.25 -2.05
CA ARG A 50 -4.50 -20.57 -3.49
C ARG A 50 -3.34 -21.50 -3.90
N THR A 51 -2.28 -21.62 -3.10
CA THR A 51 -1.16 -22.54 -3.33
C THR A 51 -1.23 -23.70 -2.32
N ARG A 52 -2.00 -24.73 -2.69
CA ARG A 52 -2.09 -26.00 -1.95
C ARG A 52 -0.75 -26.77 -1.97
N GLU A 53 0.23 -26.29 -1.21
CA GLU A 53 1.41 -27.06 -0.83
C GLU A 53 1.29 -27.49 0.63
N GLN A 54 1.03 -28.79 0.82
CA GLN A 54 1.21 -29.48 2.09
C GLN A 54 2.70 -29.46 2.47
N LEU A 55 3.16 -28.42 3.15
CA LEU A 55 4.48 -28.43 3.77
C LEU A 55 4.45 -29.33 5.02
N SER A 56 5.26 -30.39 4.96
CA SER A 56 5.52 -31.30 6.07
C SER A 56 6.05 -30.56 7.32
N PRO A 57 5.90 -31.10 8.54
CA PRO A 57 6.16 -30.39 9.80
C PRO A 57 7.64 -30.03 10.09
N VAL A 58 8.56 -30.34 9.17
CA VAL A 58 10.01 -30.37 9.38
C VAL A 58 10.74 -29.12 8.85
N ALA A 59 10.16 -28.36 7.92
CA ALA A 59 10.77 -27.10 7.45
C ALA A 59 10.29 -25.92 8.31
N ARG A 60 10.80 -25.79 9.53
CA ARG A 60 10.46 -24.66 10.43
C ARG A 60 11.47 -23.51 10.41
N TYR A 61 12.68 -23.71 9.89
CA TYR A 61 13.72 -22.70 9.89
C TYR A 61 14.49 -22.63 8.56
N GLU A 62 14.80 -21.42 8.10
CA GLU A 62 15.65 -21.16 6.94
C GLU A 62 16.98 -20.55 7.43
N GLU A 63 18.09 -21.13 6.98
CA GLU A 63 19.41 -20.57 7.23
C GLU A 63 19.59 -19.30 6.38
N VAL A 64 19.69 -18.16 7.05
CA VAL A 64 20.00 -16.88 6.42
C VAL A 64 21.48 -16.60 6.54
N CYS A 65 22.09 -16.22 5.42
CA CYS A 65 23.45 -15.71 5.42
C CYS A 65 23.48 -14.18 5.47
N ILE A 66 23.98 -13.63 6.58
CA ILE A 66 24.17 -12.19 6.74
C ILE A 66 25.61 -11.84 6.40
N ILE A 67 25.79 -10.88 5.50
CA ILE A 67 27.07 -10.33 5.10
C ILE A 67 27.10 -8.86 5.53
N ALA A 68 27.95 -8.56 6.51
CA ALA A 68 28.03 -7.21 7.07
C ALA A 68 29.07 -6.35 6.36
N SER A 69 28.79 -5.04 6.25
CA SER A 69 29.76 -4.01 5.89
C SER A 69 30.45 -4.23 4.54
N VAL A 70 29.71 -4.73 3.55
CA VAL A 70 30.21 -4.92 2.19
C VAL A 70 30.50 -3.56 1.56
N THR A 71 31.72 -3.36 1.04
CA THR A 71 32.11 -2.14 0.30
C THR A 71 32.37 -2.44 -1.17
N ALA A 72 32.40 -1.40 -2.01
CA ALA A 72 32.78 -1.54 -3.42
C ALA A 72 34.13 -2.25 -3.61
N GLY A 73 35.11 -2.01 -2.71
CA GLY A 73 36.40 -2.70 -2.73
C GLY A 73 36.29 -4.20 -2.42
N THR A 74 35.41 -4.60 -1.50
CA THR A 74 35.16 -6.02 -1.20
C THR A 74 34.48 -6.77 -2.36
N LEU A 75 33.68 -6.08 -3.18
CA LEU A 75 32.99 -6.61 -4.36
C LEU A 75 33.83 -6.59 -5.65
N SER A 76 35.16 -6.52 -5.51
CA SER A 76 36.12 -6.68 -6.62
C SER A 76 35.77 -7.86 -7.55
N ILE A 77 36.17 -7.76 -8.81
CA ILE A 77 35.64 -8.50 -9.99
C ILE A 77 35.55 -10.03 -9.80
N ARG A 78 36.34 -10.63 -8.90
CA ARG A 78 36.45 -12.09 -8.72
C ARG A 78 35.72 -12.65 -7.51
N ARG A 79 34.88 -11.90 -6.79
CA ARG A 79 34.11 -12.47 -5.66
C ARG A 79 32.65 -12.72 -6.03
N THR A 80 32.17 -13.92 -5.71
CA THR A 80 30.77 -14.33 -5.83
C THR A 80 30.10 -14.32 -4.47
N PHE A 81 28.77 -14.22 -4.44
CA PHE A 81 28.02 -14.38 -3.20
C PHE A 81 28.00 -15.85 -2.77
N PRO A 82 27.94 -16.15 -1.46
CA PRO A 82 27.93 -17.51 -0.97
C PRO A 82 26.62 -18.24 -1.35
N ALA A 83 26.67 -19.55 -1.55
CA ALA A 83 25.49 -20.36 -1.88
C ALA A 83 24.55 -20.52 -0.67
N HIS A 84 23.61 -19.60 -0.51
CA HIS A 84 22.51 -19.69 0.47
C HIS A 84 21.18 -19.32 -0.20
N ARG A 85 20.06 -19.83 0.32
CA ARG A 85 18.71 -19.48 -0.20
C ARG A 85 18.34 -18.03 0.07
N THR A 86 18.66 -17.56 1.28
CA THR A 86 18.42 -16.18 1.68
C THR A 86 19.75 -15.52 2.06
N ILE A 87 20.03 -14.40 1.39
CA ILE A 87 21.18 -13.54 1.69
C ILE A 87 20.69 -12.20 2.19
N GLU A 88 21.31 -11.71 3.25
CA GLU A 88 21.14 -10.37 3.75
C GLU A 88 22.46 -9.60 3.67
N LEU A 89 22.46 -8.44 3.02
CA LEU A 89 23.54 -7.47 3.10
C LEU A 89 23.16 -6.43 4.15
N PHE A 90 23.85 -6.49 5.28
CA PHE A 90 23.65 -5.56 6.39
C PHE A 90 24.74 -4.48 6.37
N HIS A 91 24.35 -3.21 6.39
CA HIS A 91 25.28 -2.09 6.29
C HIS A 91 26.16 -2.08 5.02
N PRO A 92 25.61 -2.38 3.82
CA PRO A 92 26.40 -2.26 2.58
C PRO A 92 26.75 -0.80 2.32
N MET A 93 28.00 -0.52 1.96
CA MET A 93 28.51 0.80 1.58
C MET A 93 28.96 0.76 0.12
N ILE A 94 27.98 0.70 -0.78
CA ILE A 94 28.18 0.54 -2.23
C ILE A 94 27.25 1.52 -2.94
N PRO A 95 27.73 2.60 -3.57
CA PRO A 95 26.84 3.63 -4.10
C PRO A 95 25.89 3.13 -5.19
N PHE A 96 26.31 2.13 -5.97
CA PHE A 96 25.54 1.57 -7.08
C PHE A 96 25.47 0.04 -7.01
N PHE A 97 24.25 -0.51 -7.03
CA PHE A 97 24.01 -1.95 -7.10
C PHE A 97 23.31 -2.32 -8.40
N GLY A 98 24.08 -2.78 -9.40
CA GLY A 98 23.58 -3.06 -10.75
C GLY A 98 23.41 -4.54 -11.09
N PRO A 99 22.99 -4.83 -12.34
CA PRO A 99 22.74 -6.20 -12.83
C PRO A 99 23.96 -7.12 -12.73
N ASN A 100 25.16 -6.54 -12.82
CA ASN A 100 26.43 -7.25 -12.67
C ASN A 100 26.64 -7.85 -11.27
N LEU A 101 26.05 -7.27 -10.22
CA LEU A 101 26.11 -7.83 -8.87
C LEU A 101 25.01 -8.86 -8.65
N PHE A 102 23.81 -8.61 -9.19
CA PHE A 102 22.72 -9.60 -9.22
C PHE A 102 23.13 -10.89 -9.93
N ALA A 103 23.82 -10.80 -11.07
CA ALA A 103 24.32 -11.95 -11.82
C ALA A 103 25.39 -12.79 -11.06
N ARG A 104 25.96 -12.25 -9.98
CA ARG A 104 26.94 -12.95 -9.12
C ARG A 104 26.29 -13.66 -7.94
N LEU A 105 24.98 -13.51 -7.74
CA LEU A 105 24.24 -14.30 -6.77
C LEU A 105 24.32 -15.77 -7.18
N ASN A 106 24.44 -16.66 -6.20
CA ASN A 106 24.44 -18.08 -6.48
C ASN A 106 23.04 -18.51 -6.93
N ALA A 107 22.96 -19.52 -7.80
CA ALA A 107 21.69 -20.08 -8.29
C ALA A 107 20.74 -20.56 -7.18
N THR A 108 21.26 -20.86 -5.99
CA THR A 108 20.43 -21.21 -4.83
C THR A 108 19.72 -20.01 -4.19
N THR A 109 20.19 -18.78 -4.43
CA THR A 109 19.73 -17.57 -3.75
C THR A 109 18.42 -17.08 -4.35
N VAL A 110 17.33 -17.38 -3.66
CA VAL A 110 15.96 -17.01 -4.05
C VAL A 110 15.48 -15.73 -3.36
N SER A 111 16.11 -15.33 -2.25
CA SER A 111 15.76 -14.10 -1.51
C SER A 111 17.00 -13.27 -1.20
N LEU A 112 16.93 -11.97 -1.50
CA LEU A 112 17.95 -10.98 -1.18
C LEU A 112 17.34 -9.86 -0.34
N GLU A 113 18.02 -9.51 0.74
CA GLU A 113 17.66 -8.41 1.62
C GLU A 113 18.80 -7.42 1.75
N LEU A 114 18.55 -6.13 1.54
CA LEU A 114 19.51 -5.04 1.67
C LEU A 114 19.06 -4.13 2.82
N ARG A 115 19.85 -4.02 3.89
CA ARG A 115 19.44 -3.28 5.10
C ARG A 115 20.48 -2.30 5.62
N LYS A 116 20.00 -1.15 6.08
CA LYS A 116 20.72 -0.18 6.92
C LYS A 116 22.08 0.22 6.35
N GLY A 117 22.16 0.77 5.15
CA GLY A 117 23.43 1.04 4.45
C GLY A 117 23.43 2.29 3.58
N SER A 118 24.29 2.30 2.56
CA SER A 118 24.40 3.34 1.54
C SER A 118 24.51 2.70 0.16
N ILE A 119 23.36 2.61 -0.52
CA ILE A 119 23.20 2.26 -1.93
C ILE A 119 22.20 3.26 -2.51
N SER A 120 22.70 4.32 -3.15
CA SER A 120 21.85 5.40 -3.66
C SER A 120 21.11 5.02 -4.94
N GLU A 121 21.68 4.11 -5.73
CA GLU A 121 21.12 3.66 -7.00
C GLU A 121 21.13 2.13 -7.10
N LEU A 122 19.98 1.54 -7.43
CA LEU A 122 19.84 0.10 -7.62
C LEU A 122 19.12 -0.21 -8.93
N TYR A 123 19.80 -0.98 -9.78
CA TYR A 123 19.33 -1.35 -11.11
C TYR A 123 19.16 -2.86 -11.14
N PHE A 124 17.91 -3.31 -10.98
CA PHE A 124 17.55 -4.72 -10.95
C PHE A 124 17.56 -5.32 -12.35
N GLY A 125 18.27 -6.45 -12.51
CA GLY A 125 18.39 -7.17 -13.77
C GLY A 125 19.34 -8.35 -13.65
N SER A 126 19.31 -9.26 -14.63
CA SER A 126 20.19 -10.44 -14.72
C SER A 126 20.11 -11.42 -13.52
N ALA A 127 19.09 -11.31 -12.66
CA ALA A 127 18.79 -12.23 -11.57
C ALA A 127 17.76 -13.28 -12.01
N ASN A 128 18.23 -14.42 -12.52
CA ASN A 128 17.37 -15.42 -13.17
C ASN A 128 16.75 -16.47 -12.21
N HIS A 129 16.83 -16.23 -10.90
CA HIS A 129 16.34 -17.15 -9.87
C HIS A 129 15.86 -16.42 -8.61
N LEU A 130 15.92 -15.08 -8.59
CA LEU A 130 15.58 -14.31 -7.41
C LEU A 130 14.07 -14.07 -7.36
N GLU A 131 13.40 -14.67 -6.38
CA GLU A 131 11.96 -14.60 -6.19
C GLU A 131 11.56 -13.46 -5.24
N SER A 132 12.44 -13.06 -4.31
CA SER A 132 12.18 -11.98 -3.36
C SER A 132 13.34 -11.00 -3.25
N LEU A 133 13.02 -9.70 -3.34
CA LEU A 133 13.95 -8.60 -3.10
C LEU A 133 13.37 -7.66 -2.04
N LYS A 134 14.11 -7.45 -0.95
CA LYS A 134 13.75 -6.55 0.14
C LYS A 134 14.82 -5.50 0.32
N ILE A 135 14.40 -4.26 0.44
CA ILE A 135 15.25 -3.09 0.55
C ILE A 135 14.74 -2.25 1.70
N SER A 136 15.61 -1.92 2.66
CA SER A 136 15.23 -1.07 3.79
C SER A 136 16.39 -0.19 4.29
N ASP A 137 16.14 1.11 4.42
CA ASP A 137 17.08 2.07 5.01
C ASP A 137 18.49 2.05 4.39
N ILE A 138 18.59 2.06 3.06
CA ILE A 138 19.89 2.11 2.34
C ILE A 138 20.17 3.48 1.71
N GLY A 139 19.29 4.46 1.88
CA GLY A 139 19.38 5.77 1.25
C GLY A 139 19.12 5.71 -0.26
N LEU A 140 18.21 4.84 -0.69
CA LEU A 140 17.91 4.60 -2.10
C LEU A 140 17.16 5.79 -2.72
N GLY A 141 17.84 6.54 -3.60
CA GLY A 141 17.20 7.60 -4.39
C GLY A 141 16.57 7.09 -5.67
N THR A 142 17.17 6.06 -6.29
CA THR A 142 16.73 5.52 -7.58
C THR A 142 16.64 4.00 -7.54
N PHE A 143 15.43 3.47 -7.73
CA PHE A 143 15.20 2.08 -8.09
C PHE A 143 14.84 1.99 -9.57
N ASN A 144 15.56 1.17 -10.33
CA ASN A 144 15.27 0.94 -11.74
C ASN A 144 15.31 -0.54 -12.08
N VAL A 145 14.58 -0.94 -13.13
CA VAL A 145 14.62 -2.30 -13.68
C VAL A 145 15.20 -2.21 -15.10
N VAL A 146 16.04 -3.16 -15.49
CA VAL A 146 16.53 -3.26 -16.87
C VAL A 146 15.36 -3.50 -17.82
N PRO A 147 15.41 -3.02 -19.08
CA PRO A 147 14.30 -3.13 -20.02
C PRO A 147 14.15 -4.54 -20.62
N GLU A 148 14.09 -5.55 -19.76
CA GLU A 148 13.93 -6.97 -20.07
C GLU A 148 12.90 -7.56 -19.11
N THR A 149 11.91 -8.29 -19.64
CA THR A 149 10.87 -8.92 -18.83
C THR A 149 11.48 -9.86 -17.79
N ASN A 150 11.12 -9.68 -16.53
CA ASN A 150 11.43 -10.58 -15.44
C ASN A 150 10.17 -11.38 -15.07
N SER A 151 10.22 -12.70 -15.30
CA SER A 151 9.13 -13.62 -15.03
C SER A 151 9.30 -14.44 -13.73
N ILE A 152 10.21 -14.00 -12.85
CA ILE A 152 10.67 -14.80 -11.70
C ILE A 152 10.37 -14.10 -10.37
N LEU A 153 10.62 -12.79 -10.28
CA LEU A 153 10.45 -12.03 -9.05
C LEU A 153 8.97 -11.99 -8.67
N ARG A 154 8.65 -12.47 -7.47
CA ARG A 154 7.29 -12.56 -6.93
C ARG A 154 7.01 -11.49 -5.88
N ALA A 155 8.02 -11.09 -5.13
CA ALA A 155 7.87 -10.10 -4.06
C ALA A 155 8.97 -9.04 -4.12
N LEU A 156 8.55 -7.78 -4.23
CA LEU A 156 9.42 -6.62 -4.12
C LEU A 156 8.94 -5.76 -2.95
N ALA A 157 9.82 -5.49 -2.00
CA ALA A 157 9.55 -4.58 -0.90
C ALA A 157 10.65 -3.54 -0.78
N ILE A 158 10.28 -2.28 -0.79
CA ILE A 158 11.19 -1.14 -0.66
C ILE A 158 10.63 -0.21 0.41
N HIS A 159 11.41 -0.03 1.48
CA HIS A 159 11.12 0.88 2.57
C HIS A 159 12.30 1.83 2.71
N ASP A 160 12.26 2.93 1.96
CA ASP A 160 13.35 3.90 1.98
C ASP A 160 12.83 5.32 1.78
N ARG A 161 13.11 6.18 2.75
CA ARG A 161 12.62 7.57 2.79
C ARG A 161 13.22 8.46 1.70
N GLN A 162 14.33 8.05 1.06
CA GLN A 162 14.92 8.81 -0.05
C GLN A 162 14.24 8.50 -1.39
N LEU A 163 13.44 7.44 -1.48
CA LEU A 163 12.73 7.07 -2.70
C LEU A 163 11.45 7.91 -2.81
N SER A 164 11.47 8.89 -3.71
CA SER A 164 10.34 9.80 -3.96
C SER A 164 9.60 9.54 -5.27
N THR A 165 10.17 8.72 -6.15
CA THR A 165 9.56 8.34 -7.44
C THR A 165 9.86 6.89 -7.78
N ILE A 166 8.98 6.27 -8.57
CA ILE A 166 9.18 4.93 -9.13
C ILE A 166 9.35 5.07 -10.64
N THR A 167 10.39 4.45 -11.20
CA THR A 167 10.62 4.53 -12.63
C THR A 167 9.59 3.70 -13.41
N PRO A 168 9.26 4.10 -14.65
CA PRO A 168 8.35 3.35 -15.50
C PRO A 168 8.76 1.89 -15.77
N ASN A 169 10.04 1.58 -15.63
CA ASN A 169 10.60 0.26 -15.91
C ASN A 169 10.18 -0.80 -14.89
N ILE A 170 9.59 -0.43 -13.75
CA ILE A 170 9.01 -1.44 -12.83
C ILE A 170 8.00 -2.36 -13.53
N ARG A 171 7.40 -1.88 -14.63
CA ARG A 171 6.51 -2.63 -15.53
C ARG A 171 7.07 -3.95 -16.06
N TYR A 172 8.40 -4.11 -16.08
CA TYR A 172 9.05 -5.33 -16.58
C TYR A 172 8.97 -6.50 -15.57
N LEU A 173 8.50 -6.27 -14.34
CA LEU A 173 8.29 -7.30 -13.32
C LEU A 173 6.90 -7.97 -13.50
N GLU A 174 6.64 -8.57 -14.66
CA GLU A 174 5.30 -9.03 -15.07
C GLU A 174 4.68 -10.08 -14.13
N GLU A 175 5.52 -10.86 -13.45
CA GLU A 175 5.13 -11.99 -12.60
C GLU A 175 5.05 -11.64 -11.10
N LEU A 176 5.16 -10.34 -10.77
CA LEU A 176 5.12 -9.83 -9.41
C LEU A 176 3.73 -10.04 -8.77
N GLN A 177 3.74 -10.56 -7.55
CA GLN A 177 2.53 -10.85 -6.76
C GLN A 177 2.33 -9.89 -5.60
N LEU A 178 3.42 -9.32 -5.09
CA LEU A 178 3.44 -8.39 -3.98
C LEU A 178 4.40 -7.24 -4.31
N LEU A 179 3.85 -6.02 -4.26
CA LEU A 179 4.61 -4.78 -4.32
C LEU A 179 4.37 -3.98 -3.04
N ASP A 180 5.44 -3.78 -2.29
CA ASP A 180 5.45 -2.92 -1.11
C ASP A 180 6.39 -1.75 -1.32
N LEU A 181 5.83 -0.55 -1.28
CA LEU A 181 6.55 0.72 -1.35
C LEU A 181 6.21 1.59 -0.13
N SER A 182 5.86 0.97 1.00
CA SER A 182 5.49 1.70 2.20
C SER A 182 6.68 2.33 2.90
N GLY A 183 6.43 3.43 3.61
CA GLY A 183 7.48 4.17 4.29
C GLY A 183 8.48 4.83 3.34
N CYS A 184 8.09 5.04 2.07
CA CYS A 184 8.82 5.85 1.11
C CYS A 184 8.38 7.33 1.19
N SER A 185 8.83 8.17 0.25
CA SER A 185 8.45 9.58 0.15
C SER A 185 7.69 9.88 -1.15
N LEU A 186 6.86 8.93 -1.61
CA LEU A 186 6.07 9.08 -2.84
C LEU A 186 4.96 10.13 -2.63
N THR A 187 4.75 11.00 -3.62
CA THR A 187 3.67 12.00 -3.62
C THR A 187 2.56 11.68 -4.64
N VAL A 188 2.89 10.95 -5.70
CA VAL A 188 1.96 10.46 -6.71
C VAL A 188 2.28 9.00 -7.03
N PHE A 189 1.27 8.17 -7.20
CA PHE A 189 1.42 6.80 -7.71
C PHE A 189 0.51 6.57 -8.92
N GLN A 190 1.09 6.09 -10.03
CA GLN A 190 0.36 5.81 -11.26
C GLN A 190 0.04 4.31 -11.35
N LEU A 191 -1.24 3.95 -11.38
CA LEU A 191 -1.66 2.54 -11.46
C LEU A 191 -1.23 1.87 -12.79
N GLU A 192 -1.02 2.64 -13.85
CA GLU A 192 -0.45 2.12 -15.12
C GLU A 192 0.92 1.45 -14.94
N LEU A 193 1.70 1.82 -13.92
CA LEU A 193 2.99 1.19 -13.64
C LEU A 193 2.87 -0.29 -13.28
N VAL A 194 1.74 -0.68 -12.68
CA VAL A 194 1.51 -2.04 -12.19
C VAL A 194 0.54 -2.85 -13.06
N LYS A 195 -0.08 -2.23 -14.07
CA LYS A 195 -0.99 -2.90 -15.01
C LYS A 195 -0.41 -4.15 -15.68
N PRO A 196 0.89 -4.21 -16.05
CA PRO A 196 1.47 -5.41 -16.62
C PRO A 196 1.64 -6.58 -15.63
N MET A 197 1.54 -6.32 -14.32
CA MET A 197 1.71 -7.31 -13.25
C MET A 197 0.42 -8.11 -13.04
N ARG A 198 0.16 -9.08 -13.92
CA ARG A 198 -1.13 -9.79 -13.99
C ARG A 198 -1.46 -10.62 -12.75
N TRP A 199 -0.46 -10.91 -11.92
CA TRP A 199 -0.62 -11.68 -10.68
C TRP A 199 -0.47 -10.82 -9.43
N LEU A 200 -0.48 -9.49 -9.54
CA LEU A 200 -0.35 -8.61 -8.39
C LEU A 200 -1.58 -8.74 -7.49
N THR A 201 -1.37 -9.34 -6.32
CA THR A 201 -2.42 -9.61 -5.33
C THR A 201 -2.39 -8.62 -4.16
N ALA A 202 -1.24 -8.01 -3.90
CA ALA A 202 -1.06 -7.06 -2.82
C ALA A 202 -0.23 -5.85 -3.28
N LEU A 203 -0.80 -4.66 -3.07
CA LEU A 203 -0.14 -3.39 -3.29
C LEU A 203 -0.21 -2.57 -1.99
N ASN A 204 0.97 -2.23 -1.46
CA ASN A 204 1.10 -1.39 -0.28
C ASN A 204 1.85 -0.10 -0.61
N LEU A 205 1.18 1.00 -0.31
CA LEU A 205 1.63 2.36 -0.48
C LEU A 205 1.49 3.15 0.83
N ALA A 206 1.34 2.45 1.96
CA ALA A 206 1.19 3.05 3.27
C ALA A 206 2.36 3.95 3.65
N GLU A 207 2.16 4.87 4.59
CA GLU A 207 3.22 5.69 5.18
C GLU A 207 4.06 6.45 4.13
N ASN A 208 3.39 6.98 3.12
CA ASN A 208 3.98 7.86 2.10
C ASN A 208 3.43 9.29 2.27
N GLN A 209 3.59 10.11 1.25
CA GLN A 209 3.07 11.48 1.18
C GLN A 209 2.11 11.63 0.00
N LEU A 210 1.40 10.54 -0.35
CA LEU A 210 0.59 10.48 -1.55
C LEU A 210 -0.58 11.46 -1.45
N GLU A 211 -0.63 12.36 -2.41
CA GLU A 211 -1.73 13.30 -2.62
C GLU A 211 -2.65 12.83 -3.77
N LEU A 212 -2.12 11.97 -4.65
CA LEU A 212 -2.84 11.42 -5.79
C LEU A 212 -2.47 9.96 -6.07
N ILE A 213 -3.50 9.11 -6.21
CA ILE A 213 -3.41 7.84 -6.94
C ILE A 213 -3.98 8.10 -8.33
N ASP A 214 -3.11 8.17 -9.33
CA ASP A 214 -3.51 8.35 -10.72
C ASP A 214 -4.00 7.00 -11.25
N THR A 215 -5.32 6.90 -11.46
CA THR A 215 -5.94 5.71 -11.99
C THR A 215 -5.88 5.62 -13.50
N GLY A 216 -5.29 6.60 -14.20
CA GLY A 216 -5.14 6.69 -15.66
C GLY A 216 -6.48 6.66 -16.41
N ASP A 217 -6.47 6.21 -17.66
CA ASP A 217 -7.67 6.13 -18.50
C ASP A 217 -8.70 5.09 -17.99
N ASP A 218 -9.91 5.14 -18.55
CA ASP A 218 -11.04 4.26 -18.18
C ASP A 218 -10.76 2.75 -18.29
N ALA A 219 -9.67 2.35 -18.96
CA ALA A 219 -9.30 0.96 -19.21
C ALA A 219 -8.47 0.27 -18.11
N ILE A 220 -8.06 0.97 -17.05
CA ILE A 220 -7.22 0.39 -15.98
C ILE A 220 -8.07 -0.39 -14.99
N VAL A 221 -7.78 -1.68 -14.87
CA VAL A 221 -8.38 -2.60 -13.91
C VAL A 221 -7.30 -3.56 -13.42
N LEU A 222 -7.21 -3.78 -12.10
CA LEU A 222 -6.32 -4.77 -11.48
C LEU A 222 -7.18 -5.89 -10.87
N PRO A 223 -7.56 -6.91 -11.65
CA PRO A 223 -8.57 -7.88 -11.24
C PRO A 223 -8.10 -8.85 -10.15
N GLU A 224 -6.80 -9.11 -10.08
CA GLU A 224 -6.22 -10.01 -9.07
C GLU A 224 -5.85 -9.30 -7.77
N LEU A 225 -5.99 -7.97 -7.68
CA LEU A 225 -5.61 -7.23 -6.48
C LEU A 225 -6.60 -7.52 -5.35
N LEU A 226 -6.13 -8.23 -4.32
CA LEU A 226 -6.91 -8.63 -3.15
C LEU A 226 -6.72 -7.67 -1.98
N MET A 227 -5.53 -7.04 -1.90
CA MET A 227 -5.15 -6.11 -0.84
C MET A 227 -4.63 -4.80 -1.42
N PHE A 228 -5.18 -3.70 -0.91
CA PHE A 228 -4.71 -2.36 -1.21
C PHE A 228 -4.59 -1.53 0.06
N ASP A 229 -3.36 -1.12 0.39
CA ASP A 229 -3.05 -0.36 1.59
C ASP A 229 -2.49 1.02 1.21
N VAL A 230 -3.19 2.07 1.64
CA VAL A 230 -2.82 3.48 1.43
C VAL A 230 -2.91 4.27 2.74
N GLN A 231 -2.90 3.60 3.90
CA GLN A 231 -2.99 4.29 5.17
C GLN A 231 -1.82 5.28 5.35
N LEU A 232 -1.98 6.29 6.22
CA LEU A 232 -0.90 7.24 6.52
C LEU A 232 -0.36 7.94 5.25
N ASN A 233 -1.25 8.59 4.53
CA ASN A 233 -0.96 9.41 3.34
C ASN A 233 -1.71 10.75 3.44
N ARG A 234 -1.80 11.49 2.33
CA ARG A 234 -2.50 12.79 2.22
C ARG A 234 -3.60 12.75 1.15
N LEU A 235 -4.16 11.56 0.91
CA LEU A 235 -5.16 11.37 -0.13
C LEU A 235 -6.48 12.01 0.29
N GLN A 236 -7.10 12.72 -0.65
CA GLN A 236 -8.43 13.30 -0.47
C GLN A 236 -9.52 12.47 -1.12
N GLU A 237 -9.16 11.74 -2.17
CA GLU A 237 -10.01 10.79 -2.86
C GLU A 237 -9.13 9.82 -3.67
N ILE A 238 -9.72 8.72 -4.08
CA ILE A 238 -9.19 7.84 -5.11
C ILE A 238 -10.30 7.69 -6.14
N ASP A 239 -10.03 8.17 -7.36
CA ASP A 239 -10.99 8.05 -8.45
C ASP A 239 -11.26 6.57 -8.77
N ARG A 240 -12.52 6.25 -9.10
CA ARG A 240 -12.98 4.88 -9.42
C ARG A 240 -12.59 3.82 -8.39
N PHE A 241 -12.51 4.20 -7.12
CA PHE A 241 -12.33 3.25 -6.03
C PHE A 241 -13.70 2.80 -5.48
N PRO A 242 -13.93 1.48 -5.28
CA PRO A 242 -13.03 0.35 -5.54
C PRO A 242 -13.16 -0.28 -6.94
N GLU A 243 -13.85 0.35 -7.90
CA GLU A 243 -14.15 -0.23 -9.22
C GLU A 243 -12.90 -0.68 -10.01
N VAL A 244 -11.79 0.02 -9.87
CA VAL A 244 -10.48 -0.37 -10.47
C VAL A 244 -9.92 -1.68 -9.90
N PHE A 245 -10.42 -2.15 -8.74
CA PHE A 245 -9.97 -3.33 -8.02
C PHE A 245 -11.14 -4.32 -7.79
N PRO A 246 -11.71 -4.94 -8.83
CA PRO A 246 -12.91 -5.77 -8.68
C PRO A 246 -12.68 -7.03 -7.82
N GLY A 247 -11.42 -7.44 -7.63
CA GLY A 247 -11.02 -8.54 -6.76
C GLY A 247 -10.81 -8.16 -5.29
N LEU A 248 -10.88 -6.87 -4.93
CA LEU A 248 -10.46 -6.37 -3.63
C LEU A 248 -11.22 -7.04 -2.48
N LYS A 249 -10.48 -7.45 -1.46
CA LYS A 249 -11.03 -8.08 -0.24
C LYS A 249 -10.65 -7.33 1.02
N PHE A 250 -9.46 -6.74 1.03
CA PHE A 250 -8.93 -6.05 2.19
C PHE A 250 -8.39 -4.69 1.78
N THR A 251 -8.66 -3.68 2.59
CA THR A 251 -8.07 -2.36 2.38
C THR A 251 -7.79 -1.67 3.70
N ARG A 252 -6.78 -0.80 3.71
CA ARG A 252 -6.50 0.14 4.79
C ARG A 252 -6.48 1.55 4.22
N LEU A 253 -7.40 2.37 4.71
CA LEU A 253 -7.65 3.74 4.23
C LEU A 253 -7.42 4.79 5.32
N THR A 254 -7.13 4.37 6.55
CA THR A 254 -7.02 5.24 7.73
C THR A 254 -5.91 6.28 7.60
N GLN A 255 -6.03 7.38 8.34
CA GLN A 255 -5.02 8.43 8.43
C GLN A 255 -4.68 9.04 7.05
N ASN A 256 -5.72 9.52 6.37
CA ASN A 256 -5.66 10.32 5.16
C ASN A 256 -6.49 11.60 5.34
N ASP A 257 -6.58 12.42 4.30
CA ASP A 257 -7.32 13.69 4.30
C ASP A 257 -8.59 13.60 3.45
N TRP A 258 -9.33 12.48 3.59
CA TRP A 258 -10.47 12.16 2.74
C TRP A 258 -11.52 13.28 2.69
N GLN A 259 -12.10 13.50 1.52
CA GLN A 259 -13.31 14.30 1.39
C GLN A 259 -14.52 13.50 1.89
N CYS A 260 -15.38 14.10 2.71
CA CYS A 260 -16.54 13.39 3.25
C CYS A 260 -17.50 12.89 2.17
N GLU A 261 -17.60 13.63 1.06
CA GLU A 261 -18.36 13.22 -0.14
C GLU A 261 -17.81 11.93 -0.74
N TRP A 262 -16.48 11.81 -0.85
CA TRP A 262 -15.84 10.60 -1.35
C TRP A 262 -16.10 9.43 -0.38
N VAL A 263 -15.90 9.62 0.92
CA VAL A 263 -16.15 8.58 1.94
C VAL A 263 -17.60 8.08 1.87
N GLY A 264 -18.57 8.99 1.77
CA GLY A 264 -19.99 8.65 1.65
C GLY A 264 -20.26 7.76 0.43
N ARG A 265 -19.72 8.12 -0.74
CA ARG A 265 -19.88 7.33 -1.97
C ARG A 265 -19.24 5.95 -1.86
N VAL A 266 -17.97 5.87 -1.44
CA VAL A 266 -17.23 4.59 -1.47
C VAL A 266 -17.70 3.62 -0.39
N ARG A 267 -18.25 4.09 0.74
CA ARG A 267 -18.79 3.22 1.80
C ARG A 267 -19.87 2.28 1.28
N ALA A 268 -20.76 2.77 0.42
CA ALA A 268 -21.82 1.96 -0.19
C ALA A 268 -21.22 0.86 -1.08
N THR A 269 -20.22 1.19 -1.90
CA THR A 269 -19.55 0.22 -2.77
C THR A 269 -18.72 -0.80 -1.97
N ILE A 270 -18.00 -0.37 -0.93
CA ILE A 270 -17.26 -1.25 0.00
C ILE A 270 -18.20 -2.29 0.63
N TRP A 271 -19.36 -1.84 1.11
CA TRP A 271 -20.34 -2.71 1.73
C TRP A 271 -20.92 -3.72 0.74
N THR A 272 -21.36 -3.26 -0.43
CA THR A 272 -21.98 -4.12 -1.44
C THR A 272 -21.01 -5.13 -2.05
N GLN A 273 -19.72 -4.79 -2.13
CA GLN A 273 -18.65 -5.68 -2.63
C GLN A 273 -18.01 -6.55 -1.52
N ASN A 274 -18.49 -6.45 -0.28
CA ASN A 274 -17.98 -7.20 0.89
C ASN A 274 -16.47 -7.02 1.10
N ILE A 275 -16.00 -5.78 1.01
CA ILE A 275 -14.60 -5.42 1.23
C ILE A 275 -14.39 -5.16 2.72
N THR A 276 -13.38 -5.78 3.31
CA THR A 276 -13.00 -5.57 4.70
C THR A 276 -12.05 -4.38 4.81
N VAL A 277 -12.52 -3.29 5.42
CA VAL A 277 -11.66 -2.16 5.81
C VAL A 277 -11.00 -2.51 7.15
N LEU A 278 -9.68 -2.54 7.16
CA LEU A 278 -8.88 -2.86 8.34
C LEU A 278 -8.49 -1.57 9.06
N GLY A 279 -8.78 -1.51 10.35
CA GLY A 279 -8.52 -0.33 11.18
C GLY A 279 -9.60 0.75 11.07
N SER A 280 -9.50 1.74 11.94
CA SER A 280 -10.38 2.92 11.95
C SER A 280 -9.65 4.10 12.59
N ASP A 281 -9.93 5.29 12.13
CA ASP A 281 -9.48 6.53 12.75
C ASP A 281 -10.30 6.79 14.02
N PHE A 282 -9.71 6.63 15.19
CA PHE A 282 -10.41 6.82 16.47
C PHE A 282 -10.43 8.28 16.95
N GLY A 283 -9.61 9.16 16.36
CA GLY A 283 -9.45 10.55 16.77
C GLY A 283 -9.40 11.51 15.60
N CYS A 284 -10.55 12.09 15.22
CA CYS A 284 -10.65 13.02 14.10
C CYS A 284 -10.49 14.50 14.48
N GLY A 285 -10.32 14.80 15.77
CA GLY A 285 -10.34 16.17 16.26
C GLY A 285 -11.71 16.81 16.00
N THR A 286 -11.72 17.91 15.24
CA THR A 286 -12.95 18.61 14.82
C THR A 286 -13.58 18.04 13.55
N ARG A 287 -12.88 17.16 12.83
CA ARG A 287 -13.37 16.56 11.58
C ARG A 287 -14.42 15.49 11.87
N PRO A 288 -15.45 15.35 11.02
CA PRO A 288 -16.37 14.21 11.08
C PRO A 288 -15.64 12.87 10.97
N ASN A 289 -16.18 11.86 11.65
CA ASN A 289 -15.82 10.47 11.48
C ASN A 289 -16.94 9.76 10.71
N ASN A 290 -16.65 9.33 9.48
CA ASN A 290 -17.63 8.73 8.59
C ASN A 290 -17.27 7.25 8.37
N GLY A 291 -17.89 6.36 9.16
CA GLY A 291 -17.68 4.91 9.04
C GLY A 291 -16.28 4.43 9.47
N GLY A 292 -15.64 5.13 10.41
CA GLY A 292 -14.29 4.81 10.86
C GLY A 292 -13.19 5.53 10.10
N LEU A 293 -13.50 6.47 9.21
CA LEU A 293 -12.53 7.30 8.51
C LEU A 293 -12.77 8.77 8.86
N CYS A 294 -11.70 9.50 9.20
CA CYS A 294 -11.80 10.95 9.31
C CYS A 294 -11.94 11.57 7.93
N CYS A 295 -12.80 12.59 7.79
CA CYS A 295 -12.98 13.27 6.53
C CYS A 295 -13.23 14.77 6.70
N THR A 296 -12.98 15.54 5.64
CA THR A 296 -13.23 16.98 5.60
C THR A 296 -14.44 17.27 4.71
N PRO A 297 -15.47 18.00 5.19
CA PRO A 297 -16.58 18.46 4.36
C PRO A 297 -16.09 19.44 3.28
N ALA A 298 -16.76 19.50 2.13
CA ALA A 298 -16.48 20.55 1.15
C ALA A 298 -16.82 21.95 1.73
N GLU A 299 -16.15 23.02 1.29
CA GLU A 299 -16.37 24.40 1.79
C GLU A 299 -17.85 24.83 1.77
N ARG A 300 -18.61 24.44 0.74
CA ARG A 300 -20.07 24.69 0.67
C ARG A 300 -20.89 23.84 1.65
N ALA A 301 -20.39 22.66 2.02
CA ALA A 301 -20.98 21.84 3.06
C ALA A 301 -20.67 22.41 4.45
N GLU A 302 -19.52 23.05 4.68
CA GLU A 302 -19.27 23.78 5.92
C GLU A 302 -20.21 24.97 6.10
N GLU A 303 -20.45 25.76 5.05
CA GLU A 303 -21.47 26.82 5.08
C GLU A 303 -22.87 26.26 5.37
N ARG A 304 -23.26 25.16 4.71
CA ARG A 304 -24.54 24.49 4.96
C ARG A 304 -24.64 23.90 6.36
N ILE A 305 -23.59 23.27 6.87
CA ILE A 305 -23.52 22.72 8.24
C ILE A 305 -23.57 23.86 9.26
N ALA A 306 -22.90 24.99 9.02
CA ALA A 306 -22.96 26.17 9.86
C ALA A 306 -24.38 26.75 9.87
N ILE A 307 -25.03 26.84 8.70
CA ILE A 307 -26.43 27.27 8.57
C ILE A 307 -27.35 26.31 9.32
N THR A 308 -27.22 24.98 9.12
CA THR A 308 -28.04 23.98 9.80
C THR A 308 -27.82 24.00 11.32
N LYS A 309 -26.58 24.13 11.80
CA LYS A 309 -26.26 24.30 13.22
C LYS A 309 -26.86 25.57 13.80
N THR A 310 -26.80 26.67 13.05
CA THR A 310 -27.40 27.96 13.44
C THR A 310 -28.92 27.86 13.46
N MET A 311 -29.52 27.17 12.49
CA MET A 311 -30.96 26.94 12.43
C MET A 311 -31.43 26.06 13.59
N LEU A 312 -30.68 25.01 13.94
CA LEU A 312 -30.92 24.17 15.12
C LEU A 312 -30.78 24.95 16.43
N SER A 313 -29.79 25.85 16.55
CA SER A 313 -29.65 26.67 17.75
C SER A 313 -30.79 27.68 17.90
N VAL A 314 -31.22 28.31 16.80
CA VAL A 314 -32.39 29.21 16.80
C VAL A 314 -33.68 28.47 17.14
N LEU A 315 -33.86 27.24 16.64
CA LEU A 315 -35.01 26.41 17.00
C LEU A 315 -35.01 26.02 18.49
N ALA A 316 -33.84 25.80 19.09
CA ALA A 316 -33.71 25.56 20.53
C ALA A 316 -34.02 26.80 21.38
N GLU A 317 -33.76 28.01 20.88
CA GLU A 317 -34.12 29.27 21.56
C GLU A 317 -35.62 29.61 21.46
N LEU A 318 -36.31 29.06 20.48
CA LEU A 318 -37.75 29.21 20.30
C LEU A 318 -38.59 28.24 21.14
N GLU A 319 -37.97 27.33 21.89
CA GLU A 319 -38.67 26.59 22.94
C GLU A 319 -39.10 27.57 24.04
N PRO A 320 -40.41 27.74 24.32
CA PRO A 320 -40.87 28.73 25.26
C PRO A 320 -40.36 28.41 26.67
N SER A 321 -39.57 29.32 27.23
CA SER A 321 -39.16 29.30 28.63
C SER A 321 -40.40 29.36 29.52
N VAL A 322 -40.78 28.22 30.11
CA VAL A 322 -41.76 28.17 31.19
C VAL A 322 -41.09 28.72 32.44
N SER A 323 -41.15 30.04 32.59
CA SER A 323 -40.66 30.79 33.76
C SER A 323 -41.84 31.45 34.49
N SER A 324 -42.34 30.73 35.49
CA SER A 324 -42.90 31.21 36.76
C SER A 324 -43.82 32.44 36.78
N ARG A 325 -45.12 32.20 37.00
CA ARG A 325 -45.99 32.95 37.94
C ARG A 325 -47.34 32.24 38.08
N GLU A 326 -47.62 31.73 39.28
CA GLU A 326 -48.96 31.38 39.76
C GLU A 326 -49.58 32.58 40.51
N PRO A 327 -50.88 32.59 40.87
CA PRO A 327 -51.93 31.59 40.63
C PRO A 327 -53.24 32.18 40.06
N ASN A 328 -54.03 31.39 39.31
CA ASN A 328 -55.48 31.20 39.51
C ASN A 328 -56.13 30.41 38.36
N ARG A 329 -56.78 29.31 38.77
CA ARG A 329 -57.94 28.59 38.22
C ARG A 329 -58.24 28.55 36.70
N GLU A 330 -58.51 27.30 36.30
CA GLU A 330 -59.38 26.82 35.22
C GLU A 330 -58.85 26.97 33.78
N ASP A 331 -58.10 25.96 33.33
CA ASP A 331 -58.54 25.04 32.26
C ASP A 331 -57.39 24.09 31.89
N SER A 332 -57.53 22.79 32.20
CA SER A 332 -56.58 21.77 31.77
C SER A 332 -56.97 21.25 30.37
N SER A 333 -56.54 21.96 29.33
CA SER A 333 -56.29 21.32 28.03
C SER A 333 -54.79 21.36 27.77
N THR A 334 -54.15 20.19 27.88
CA THR A 334 -52.74 19.99 27.56
C THR A 334 -52.55 20.17 26.07
N GLY A 335 -52.13 21.37 25.65
CA GLY A 335 -51.75 21.67 24.28
C GLY A 335 -50.45 20.98 23.89
N SER A 336 -50.53 19.74 23.44
CA SER A 336 -49.48 19.14 22.61
C SER A 336 -49.32 19.98 21.33
N PRO A 337 -48.09 20.29 20.86
CA PRO A 337 -47.92 21.06 19.63
C PRO A 337 -48.62 20.36 18.47
N LEU A 338 -49.43 21.11 17.73
CA LEU A 338 -50.25 20.65 16.59
C LEU A 338 -49.38 20.13 15.42
N LEU A 339 -48.09 20.47 15.40
CA LEU A 339 -47.11 20.05 14.39
C LEU A 339 -45.76 19.79 15.05
N THR A 340 -45.15 18.65 14.74
CA THR A 340 -43.77 18.34 15.11
C THR A 340 -42.94 18.20 13.84
N VAL A 341 -42.09 19.18 13.56
CA VAL A 341 -41.15 19.10 12.43
C VAL A 341 -39.94 18.32 12.92
N LYS A 342 -39.75 17.12 12.38
CA LYS A 342 -38.58 16.28 12.66
C LYS A 342 -37.72 16.22 11.42
N VAL A 343 -36.51 16.75 11.52
CA VAL A 343 -35.48 16.54 10.50
C VAL A 343 -34.84 15.19 10.79
N PHE A 344 -34.97 14.27 9.84
CA PHE A 344 -34.29 12.98 9.91
C PHE A 344 -33.09 13.04 8.97
N GLU A 345 -31.89 12.97 9.54
CA GLU A 345 -30.67 12.72 8.76
C GLU A 345 -30.68 11.23 8.39
N ASN A 346 -30.92 10.93 7.12
CA ASN A 346 -30.63 9.62 6.56
C ASN A 346 -29.29 9.72 5.83
N ASP A 347 -28.25 9.09 6.36
CA ASP A 347 -26.86 9.17 5.88
C ASP A 347 -26.63 8.61 4.46
N THR A 348 -27.68 8.28 3.72
CA THR A 348 -27.60 7.60 2.41
C THR A 348 -28.37 8.26 1.28
N ILE A 349 -29.23 9.24 1.55
CA ILE A 349 -29.98 9.96 0.51
C ILE A 349 -30.06 11.42 0.95
N GLU A 350 -29.67 12.35 0.07
CA GLU A 350 -29.71 13.81 0.27
C GLU A 350 -30.87 14.22 1.19
N GLY A 351 -30.55 14.94 2.27
CA GLY A 351 -31.42 15.17 3.43
C GLY A 351 -32.90 15.35 3.11
N VAL A 352 -33.73 14.42 3.59
CA VAL A 352 -35.18 14.49 3.46
C VAL A 352 -35.74 15.32 4.60
N ILE A 353 -36.39 16.44 4.28
CA ILE A 353 -37.20 17.20 5.23
C ILE A 353 -38.61 16.58 5.24
N GLY A 354 -38.95 15.89 6.33
CA GLY A 354 -40.29 15.36 6.58
C GLY A 354 -41.03 16.18 7.63
N VAL A 355 -42.36 16.25 7.53
CA VAL A 355 -43.22 16.86 8.55
C VAL A 355 -44.10 15.77 9.13
N GLU A 356 -44.04 15.57 10.45
CA GLU A 356 -44.84 14.57 11.16
C GLU A 356 -45.98 15.28 11.89
N MET A 357 -47.21 14.88 11.60
CA MET A 357 -48.39 15.22 12.41
C MET A 357 -48.88 13.95 13.10
N GLN A 358 -49.51 14.09 14.27
CA GLN A 358 -49.76 13.04 15.27
C GLN A 358 -50.17 11.63 14.76
N ASN A 359 -50.80 11.51 13.58
CA ASN A 359 -51.17 10.22 12.96
C ASN A 359 -50.84 10.09 11.45
N VAL A 360 -50.10 11.02 10.84
CA VAL A 360 -49.73 10.98 9.41
C VAL A 360 -48.33 11.57 9.20
N GLY A 361 -47.42 10.79 8.62
CA GLY A 361 -46.13 11.25 8.12
C GLY A 361 -46.18 11.49 6.61
N VAL A 362 -45.79 12.68 6.16
CA VAL A 362 -45.64 12.99 4.73
C VAL A 362 -44.15 13.06 4.42
N TYR A 363 -43.70 12.14 3.55
CA TYR A 363 -42.32 12.06 3.09
C TYR A 363 -42.25 12.56 1.65
N LEU A 364 -41.39 13.56 1.38
CA LEU A 364 -41.11 13.99 0.02
C LEU A 364 -40.07 13.04 -0.57
N GLN A 365 -40.47 12.29 -1.60
CA GLN A 365 -39.62 11.28 -2.25
C GLN A 365 -38.56 11.89 -3.18
N GLU A 366 -38.67 13.18 -3.51
CA GLU A 366 -37.71 13.93 -4.31
C GLU A 366 -37.47 15.32 -3.71
N PRO A 367 -36.21 15.82 -3.64
CA PRO A 367 -35.92 17.16 -3.18
C PRO A 367 -36.55 18.19 -4.12
N VAL A 368 -37.22 19.19 -3.55
CA VAL A 368 -37.86 20.28 -4.30
C VAL A 368 -36.79 20.98 -5.13
N ARG A 369 -36.81 20.81 -6.46
CA ARG A 369 -36.03 21.65 -7.36
C ARG A 369 -36.57 23.07 -7.26
N VAL A 370 -35.80 23.96 -6.66
CA VAL A 370 -36.06 25.40 -6.72
C VAL A 370 -35.74 25.82 -8.16
N ALA A 371 -36.77 26.25 -8.89
CA ALA A 371 -36.68 26.74 -10.26
C ALA A 371 -35.97 28.10 -10.35
#